data_AF-A0A3D5U8W1-F1
#
_entry.id   AF-A0A3D5U8W1-F1
#
_cell.length_a   1.000
_cell.length_b   1.000
_cell.length_c   1.000
_cell.angle_alpha   90.00
_cell.angle_beta   90.00
_cell.angle_gamma   90.00
#
_symmetry.space_group_name_H-M   'P 1'
#
loop_
_entity.id
_entity.type
_entity.pdbx_description
1 polymer ?
#
loop_
_entity_poly.entity_id
_entity_poly.type
_entity_poly.pdbx_seq_one_letter_code
_entity_poly.pdbx_strand_id
1 'polypeptide(L)'
;DEATQMGRQFGAEAVIGIGGGSPIDAAKSSAILMEYPNRTARELYEFKFSPERALPIIAINTTHGTGSEVNRFAVVTISELEYKPAIAYDCIYPLYAIDDPALMYGLPENQTRYVSVDAVNHVIEATTTLAANPYAIMMGKETIRLVAKYLPIALENPKDSAARYFLTYASG
;
A
#
# COMPACT_ATOMS: atom_id res chain seq x y z
N ASP A 1 -12.24 1.11 12.62
CA ASP A 1 -13.45 1.03 13.46
C ASP A 1 -14.74 1.09 12.66
N GLU A 2 -15.06 2.19 11.96
CA GLU A 2 -16.30 2.28 11.16
C GLU A 2 -16.43 1.17 10.10
N ALA A 3 -15.41 1.00 9.24
CA ALA A 3 -15.38 -0.06 8.24
C ALA A 3 -15.50 -1.46 8.85
N THR A 4 -14.87 -1.70 10.00
CA THR A 4 -14.98 -2.96 10.75
C THR A 4 -16.40 -3.19 11.26
N GLN A 5 -17.05 -2.16 11.80
CA GLN A 5 -18.43 -2.26 12.27
C GLN A 5 -19.39 -2.61 11.13
N MET A 6 -19.26 -1.94 9.98
CA MET A 6 -20.02 -2.25 8.77
C MET A 6 -19.77 -3.68 8.29
N GLY A 7 -18.51 -4.11 8.26
CA GLY A 7 -18.12 -5.47 7.88
C GLY A 7 -18.75 -6.53 8.77
N ARG A 8 -18.79 -6.31 10.10
CA ARG A 8 -19.44 -7.24 11.05
C ARG A 8 -20.95 -7.32 10.82
N GLN A 9 -21.62 -6.20 10.61
CA GLN A 9 -23.06 -6.16 10.34
C GLN A 9 -23.43 -6.85 9.04
N PHE A 10 -22.59 -6.71 8.02
CA PHE A 10 -22.74 -7.37 6.74
C PHE A 10 -22.40 -8.87 6.78
N GLY A 11 -21.66 -9.33 7.81
CA GLY A 11 -21.12 -10.69 7.86
C GLY A 11 -19.99 -10.91 6.86
N ALA A 12 -19.13 -9.89 6.66
CA ALA A 12 -18.01 -9.97 5.73
C ALA A 12 -17.00 -11.05 6.14
N GLU A 13 -16.60 -11.88 5.17
CA GLU A 13 -15.59 -12.95 5.33
C GLU A 13 -14.25 -12.60 4.65
N ALA A 14 -14.17 -11.45 3.98
CA ALA A 14 -12.97 -10.91 3.35
C ALA A 14 -13.06 -9.38 3.28
N VAL A 15 -11.93 -8.71 3.09
CA VAL A 15 -11.84 -7.26 2.93
C VAL A 15 -11.17 -6.92 1.61
N ILE A 16 -11.79 -6.04 0.82
CA ILE A 16 -11.23 -5.54 -0.44
C ILE A 16 -10.83 -4.08 -0.25
N GLY A 17 -9.53 -3.79 -0.33
CA GLY A 17 -9.01 -2.42 -0.33
C GLY A 17 -8.87 -1.91 -1.76
N ILE A 18 -9.58 -0.84 -2.10
CA ILE A 18 -9.54 -0.24 -3.45
C ILE A 18 -9.01 1.19 -3.33
N GLY A 19 -7.86 1.48 -3.94
CA GLY A 19 -7.25 2.80 -3.91
C GLY A 19 -5.73 2.75 -3.89
N GLY A 20 -5.09 3.81 -3.37
CA GLY A 20 -3.66 3.77 -3.04
C GLY A 20 -3.40 3.23 -1.64
N GLY A 21 -2.23 3.53 -1.08
CA GLY A 21 -1.81 3.02 0.24
C GLY A 21 -2.80 3.29 1.38
N SER A 22 -3.43 4.47 1.44
CA SER A 22 -4.32 4.79 2.57
C SER A 22 -5.59 3.92 2.65
N PRO A 23 -6.38 3.73 1.56
CA PRO A 23 -7.48 2.75 1.56
C PRO A 23 -7.03 1.32 1.82
N ILE A 24 -5.86 0.90 1.29
CA ILE A 24 -5.33 -0.45 1.49
C ILE A 24 -4.93 -0.67 2.96
N ASP A 25 -4.27 0.30 3.58
CA ASP A 25 -3.91 0.25 5.00
C ASP A 25 -5.15 0.18 5.89
N ALA A 26 -6.19 0.96 5.59
CA ALA A 26 -7.47 0.88 6.28
C ALA A 26 -8.14 -0.49 6.13
N ALA A 27 -8.03 -1.11 4.94
CA ALA A 27 -8.50 -2.48 4.70
C ALA A 27 -7.72 -3.50 5.54
N LYS A 28 -6.38 -3.39 5.60
CA LYS A 28 -5.53 -4.24 6.45
C LYS A 28 -5.88 -4.13 7.94
N SER A 29 -6.02 -2.91 8.46
CA SER A 29 -6.44 -2.71 9.86
C SER A 29 -7.84 -3.27 10.10
N SER A 30 -8.77 -3.05 9.16
CA SER A 30 -10.14 -3.55 9.29
C SER A 30 -10.18 -5.08 9.30
N ALA A 31 -9.39 -5.74 8.46
CA ALA A 31 -9.27 -7.19 8.41
C ALA A 31 -8.73 -7.78 9.72
N ILE A 32 -7.75 -7.13 10.36
CA ILE A 32 -7.35 -7.49 11.73
C ILE A 32 -8.54 -7.36 12.67
N LEU A 33 -9.15 -6.18 12.73
CA LEU A 33 -10.20 -5.89 13.73
C LEU A 33 -11.46 -6.75 13.55
N MET A 34 -11.70 -7.33 12.37
CA MET A 34 -12.74 -8.33 12.15
C MET A 34 -12.48 -9.63 12.93
N GLU A 35 -11.22 -10.03 13.09
CA GLU A 35 -10.78 -11.21 13.86
C GLU A 35 -10.67 -10.95 15.38
N TYR A 36 -10.66 -9.67 15.79
CA TYR A 36 -10.53 -9.26 17.19
C TYR A 36 -11.73 -8.38 17.62
N PRO A 37 -12.91 -8.97 17.85
CA PRO A 37 -14.17 -8.23 18.03
C PRO A 37 -14.16 -7.23 19.21
N ASN A 38 -13.36 -7.51 20.23
CA ASN A 38 -13.26 -6.72 21.46
C ASN A 38 -12.08 -5.72 21.45
N ARG A 39 -11.46 -5.50 20.29
CA ARG A 39 -10.34 -4.56 20.12
C ARG A 39 -10.73 -3.42 19.20
N THR A 40 -10.01 -2.31 19.34
CA THR A 40 -10.17 -1.09 18.56
C THR A 40 -8.94 -0.80 17.69
N ALA A 41 -9.11 0.00 16.63
CA ALA A 41 -7.99 0.52 15.87
C ALA A 41 -7.01 1.28 16.75
N ARG A 42 -7.52 2.05 17.73
CA ARG A 42 -6.68 2.78 18.69
C ARG A 42 -5.76 1.85 19.47
N GLU A 43 -6.29 0.75 20.01
CA GLU A 43 -5.46 -0.24 20.72
C GLU A 43 -4.42 -0.90 19.82
N LEU A 44 -4.76 -1.16 18.56
CA LEU A 44 -3.84 -1.76 17.59
C LEU A 44 -2.65 -0.82 17.30
N TYR A 45 -2.93 0.45 17.06
CA TYR A 45 -1.92 1.46 16.71
C TYR A 45 -1.21 2.09 17.92
N GLU A 46 -1.70 1.84 19.15
CA GLU A 46 -0.95 2.05 20.39
C GLU A 46 -0.20 0.79 20.86
N PHE A 47 -0.15 -0.26 20.03
CA PHE A 47 0.55 -1.52 20.30
C PHE A 47 0.09 -2.22 21.60
N LYS A 48 -1.19 -2.07 21.97
CA LYS A 48 -1.78 -2.72 23.17
C LYS A 48 -2.05 -4.21 22.99
N PHE A 49 -1.97 -4.71 21.75
CA PHE A 49 -2.01 -6.13 21.43
C PHE A 49 -1.27 -6.41 20.11
N SER A 50 -0.89 -7.67 19.91
CA SER A 50 -0.24 -8.14 18.67
C SER A 50 -1.18 -9.12 17.94
N PRO A 51 -1.72 -8.75 16.78
CA PRO A 51 -2.53 -9.65 15.97
C PRO A 51 -1.67 -10.73 15.29
N GLU A 52 -2.22 -11.94 15.25
CA GLU A 52 -1.68 -13.11 14.54
C GLU A 52 -2.59 -13.53 13.38
N ARG A 53 -3.79 -12.94 13.28
CA ARG A 53 -4.81 -13.25 12.27
C ARG A 53 -5.44 -11.98 11.70
N ALA A 54 -5.91 -12.08 10.48
CA ALA A 54 -6.78 -11.11 9.83
C ALA A 54 -7.69 -11.88 8.86
N LEU A 55 -8.85 -11.30 8.51
CA LEU A 55 -9.60 -11.81 7.36
C LEU A 55 -8.76 -11.73 6.07
N PRO A 56 -9.03 -12.57 5.06
CA PRO A 56 -8.40 -12.44 3.74
C PRO A 56 -8.54 -11.03 3.17
N ILE A 57 -7.42 -10.47 2.70
CA ILE A 57 -7.35 -9.14 2.11
C ILE A 57 -7.10 -9.27 0.61
N ILE A 58 -7.87 -8.55 -0.20
CA ILE A 58 -7.58 -8.34 -1.63
C ILE A 58 -7.31 -6.85 -1.82
N ALA A 59 -6.16 -6.51 -2.42
CA ALA A 59 -5.80 -5.14 -2.73
C ALA A 59 -5.98 -4.86 -4.23
N ILE A 60 -6.76 -3.84 -4.56
CA ILE A 60 -6.91 -3.30 -5.91
C ILE A 60 -6.27 -1.93 -5.92
N ASN A 61 -5.04 -1.87 -6.41
CA ASN A 61 -4.24 -0.68 -6.32
C ASN A 61 -4.53 0.27 -7.49
N THR A 62 -4.68 1.56 -7.17
CA THR A 62 -5.00 2.62 -8.13
C THR A 62 -3.92 3.70 -8.19
N THR A 63 -2.75 3.45 -7.62
CA THR A 63 -1.59 4.35 -7.60
C THR A 63 -0.29 3.58 -7.86
N HIS A 64 0.73 4.17 -8.44
CA HIS A 64 2.02 3.50 -8.65
C HIS A 64 3.12 4.02 -7.70
N GLY A 65 3.01 3.74 -6.40
CA GLY A 65 4.03 4.24 -5.45
C GLY A 65 4.21 3.47 -4.15
N THR A 66 3.11 3.25 -3.43
CA THR A 66 3.22 2.90 -2.00
C THR A 66 3.65 1.46 -1.73
N GLY A 67 3.45 0.54 -2.68
CA GLY A 67 3.71 -0.90 -2.50
C GLY A 67 2.88 -1.53 -1.37
N SER A 68 1.78 -0.90 -0.94
CA SER A 68 0.98 -1.39 0.21
C SER A 68 0.28 -2.69 -0.14
N GLU A 69 -0.14 -2.86 -1.39
CA GLU A 69 -0.76 -4.06 -1.92
C GLU A 69 0.11 -5.33 -1.83
N VAL A 70 1.43 -5.19 -1.67
CA VAL A 70 2.38 -6.32 -1.59
C VAL A 70 3.19 -6.38 -0.29
N ASN A 71 2.83 -5.57 0.72
CA ASN A 71 3.60 -5.50 1.97
C ASN A 71 2.76 -5.79 3.22
N ARG A 72 3.46 -6.02 4.34
CA ARG A 72 2.89 -6.31 5.66
C ARG A 72 2.71 -5.10 6.57
N PHE A 73 2.84 -3.89 6.04
CA PHE A 73 2.76 -2.66 6.80
C PHE A 73 1.38 -2.02 6.66
N ALA A 74 0.96 -1.29 7.68
CA ALA A 74 -0.15 -0.35 7.56
C ALA A 74 0.13 0.86 8.45
N VAL A 75 -0.11 2.06 7.94
CA VAL A 75 0.04 3.32 8.69
C VAL A 75 -1.31 3.99 8.86
N VAL A 76 -1.62 4.41 10.09
CA VAL A 76 -2.84 5.16 10.39
C VAL A 76 -2.47 6.34 11.27
N THR A 77 -3.06 7.50 10.98
CA THR A 77 -2.89 8.70 11.80
C THR A 77 -3.80 8.63 13.02
N ILE A 78 -3.22 8.85 14.20
CA ILE A 78 -3.90 9.12 15.45
C ILE A 78 -3.94 10.64 15.62
N SER A 79 -5.01 11.27 15.12
CA SER A 79 -5.11 12.73 15.01
C SER A 79 -5.01 13.44 16.36
N GLU A 80 -5.55 12.88 17.44
CA GLU A 80 -5.51 13.51 18.77
C GLU A 80 -4.10 13.56 19.38
N LEU A 81 -3.17 12.75 18.85
CA LEU A 81 -1.79 12.67 19.30
C LEU A 81 -0.80 13.27 18.28
N GLU A 82 -1.28 13.76 17.13
CA GLU A 82 -0.45 14.16 15.98
C GLU A 82 0.58 13.07 15.60
N TYR A 83 0.20 11.81 15.76
CA TYR A 83 1.10 10.66 15.66
C TYR A 83 0.65 9.73 14.54
N LYS A 84 1.58 9.27 13.69
CA LYS A 84 1.30 8.35 12.57
C LYS A 84 2.08 7.03 12.75
N PRO A 85 1.62 6.13 13.64
CA PRO A 85 2.25 4.83 13.85
C PRO A 85 2.15 3.92 12.62
N ALA A 86 3.16 3.08 12.47
CA ALA A 86 3.17 1.96 11.54
C ALA A 86 3.04 0.64 12.32
N ILE A 87 2.15 -0.22 11.87
CA ILE A 87 2.11 -1.62 12.31
C ILE A 87 2.74 -2.52 11.25
N ALA A 88 3.27 -3.67 11.66
CA ALA A 88 3.94 -4.62 10.77
C ALA A 88 3.67 -6.06 11.20
N TYR A 89 2.72 -6.74 10.53
CA TYR A 89 2.30 -8.10 10.90
C TYR A 89 2.13 -8.98 9.66
N ASP A 90 2.63 -10.21 9.69
CA ASP A 90 2.57 -11.09 8.51
C ASP A 90 1.13 -11.47 8.14
N CYS A 91 0.19 -11.43 9.09
CA CYS A 91 -1.23 -11.71 8.85
C CYS A 91 -1.94 -10.66 7.97
N ILE A 92 -1.30 -9.53 7.67
CA ILE A 92 -1.88 -8.46 6.81
C ILE A 92 -1.20 -8.32 5.45
N TYR A 93 -0.39 -9.30 5.03
CA TYR A 93 -0.09 -9.42 3.60
C TYR A 93 -1.39 -9.64 2.82
N PRO A 94 -1.70 -8.82 1.80
CA PRO A 94 -2.80 -9.12 0.91
C PRO A 94 -2.63 -10.49 0.26
N LEU A 95 -3.72 -11.26 0.19
CA LEU A 95 -3.74 -12.57 -0.47
C LEU A 95 -3.61 -12.42 -1.99
N TYR A 96 -4.19 -11.34 -2.52
CA TYR A 96 -4.09 -10.96 -3.93
C TYR A 96 -3.85 -9.45 -4.05
N ALA A 97 -2.93 -9.08 -4.93
CA ALA A 97 -2.75 -7.71 -5.42
C ALA A 97 -3.20 -7.66 -6.89
N ILE A 98 -4.06 -6.70 -7.22
CA ILE A 98 -4.57 -6.47 -8.57
C ILE A 98 -4.08 -5.09 -9.01
N ASP A 99 -3.09 -5.11 -9.90
CA ASP A 99 -2.45 -3.93 -10.48
C ASP A 99 -2.82 -3.81 -11.96
N ASP A 100 -3.96 -3.16 -12.23
CA ASP A 100 -4.37 -2.81 -13.60
C ASP A 100 -3.95 -1.35 -13.91
N PRO A 101 -3.00 -1.13 -14.83
CA PRO A 101 -2.55 0.22 -15.20
C PRO A 101 -3.68 1.14 -15.72
N ALA A 102 -4.78 0.58 -16.25
CA ALA A 102 -5.91 1.35 -16.70
C ALA A 102 -6.62 2.09 -15.55
N LEU A 103 -6.57 1.54 -14.32
CA LEU A 103 -7.10 2.20 -13.12
C LEU A 103 -6.31 3.46 -12.74
N MET A 104 -5.12 3.62 -13.28
CA MET A 104 -4.21 4.74 -13.01
C MET A 104 -4.31 5.86 -14.05
N TYR A 105 -5.11 5.69 -15.12
CA TYR A 105 -5.29 6.71 -16.17
C TYR A 105 -5.93 8.00 -15.65
N GLY A 106 -6.69 7.91 -14.55
CA GLY A 106 -7.30 9.05 -13.88
C GLY A 106 -6.40 9.76 -12.85
N LEU A 107 -5.17 9.27 -12.60
CA LEU A 107 -4.28 9.89 -11.63
C LEU A 107 -3.90 11.31 -12.06
N PRO A 108 -4.14 12.34 -11.23
CA PRO A 108 -3.68 13.69 -11.50
C PRO A 108 -2.17 13.76 -11.73
N GLU A 109 -1.72 14.74 -12.51
CA GLU A 109 -0.29 14.95 -12.82
C GLU A 109 0.57 15.03 -11.55
N ASN A 110 0.14 15.82 -10.56
CA ASN A 110 0.85 15.96 -9.28
C ASN A 110 0.93 14.63 -8.53
N GLN A 111 -0.17 13.86 -8.48
CA GLN A 111 -0.16 12.55 -7.84
C GLN A 111 0.74 11.57 -8.59
N THR A 112 0.71 11.58 -9.92
CA THR A 112 1.62 10.78 -10.76
C THR A 112 3.08 11.09 -10.46
N ARG A 113 3.45 12.36 -10.24
CA ARG A 113 4.80 12.73 -9.79
C ARG A 113 5.10 12.21 -8.39
N TYR A 114 4.24 12.51 -7.42
CA TYR A 114 4.51 12.22 -6.01
C TYR A 114 4.69 10.74 -5.75
N VAL A 115 3.78 9.91 -6.27
CA VAL A 115 3.84 8.44 -6.05
C VAL A 115 5.02 7.79 -6.78
N SER A 116 5.46 8.35 -7.92
CA SER A 116 6.66 7.86 -8.61
C SER A 116 7.94 8.20 -7.84
N VAL A 117 8.00 9.39 -7.25
CA VAL A 117 9.12 9.79 -6.38
C VAL A 117 9.12 8.96 -5.09
N ASP A 118 7.94 8.67 -4.55
CA ASP A 118 7.76 7.80 -3.38
C ASP A 118 8.32 6.39 -3.65
N ALA A 119 8.00 5.77 -4.79
CA ALA A 119 8.58 4.49 -5.19
C ALA A 119 10.12 4.51 -5.25
N VAL A 120 10.70 5.60 -5.78
CA VAL A 120 12.16 5.78 -5.84
C VAL A 120 12.75 5.92 -4.43
N ASN A 121 12.10 6.67 -3.55
CA ASN A 121 12.57 6.81 -2.16
C ASN A 121 12.57 5.46 -1.44
N HIS A 122 11.49 4.69 -1.54
CA HIS A 122 11.41 3.36 -0.93
C HIS A 122 12.56 2.44 -1.36
N VAL A 123 12.89 2.40 -2.65
CA VAL A 123 14.00 1.55 -3.10
C VAL A 123 15.36 2.11 -2.70
N ILE A 124 15.55 3.43 -2.63
CA ILE A 124 16.79 4.00 -2.08
C ILE A 124 16.96 3.59 -0.61
N GLU A 125 15.92 3.69 0.20
CA GLU A 125 15.95 3.26 1.60
C GLU A 125 16.21 1.76 1.73
N ALA A 126 15.53 0.93 0.93
CA ALA A 126 15.69 -0.52 0.91
C ALA A 126 17.07 -0.98 0.44
N THR A 127 17.75 -0.20 -0.40
CA THR A 127 19.10 -0.51 -0.89
C THR A 127 20.23 0.03 -0.03
N THR A 128 19.96 1.01 0.84
CA THR A 128 20.96 1.65 1.71
C THR A 128 20.87 1.23 3.18
N THR A 129 19.83 0.49 3.56
CA THR A 129 19.69 -0.10 4.91
C THR A 129 20.75 -1.17 5.22
N LEU A 130 21.04 -1.38 6.51
CA LEU A 130 21.91 -2.45 6.99
C LEU A 130 21.37 -3.86 6.68
N ALA A 131 20.06 -3.99 6.41
CA ALA A 131 19.41 -5.23 6.01
C ALA A 131 19.36 -5.45 4.49
N ALA A 132 20.01 -4.59 3.70
CA ALA A 132 19.98 -4.68 2.24
C ALA A 132 20.59 -6.01 1.77
N ASN A 133 20.02 -6.55 0.69
CA ASN A 133 20.48 -7.78 0.08
C ASN A 133 20.56 -7.63 -1.45
N PRO A 134 21.28 -8.53 -2.16
CA PRO A 134 21.47 -8.41 -3.60
C PRO A 134 20.17 -8.35 -4.41
N TYR A 135 19.10 -9.04 -3.95
CA TYR A 135 17.81 -9.04 -4.61
C TYR A 135 17.12 -7.68 -4.51
N ALA A 136 17.06 -7.11 -3.29
CA ALA A 136 16.53 -5.76 -3.08
C ALA A 136 17.30 -4.70 -3.89
N ILE A 137 18.63 -4.83 -3.97
CA ILE A 137 19.48 -3.92 -4.77
C ILE A 137 19.19 -4.04 -6.26
N MET A 138 18.97 -5.26 -6.77
CA MET A 138 18.63 -5.48 -8.17
C MET A 138 17.26 -4.88 -8.51
N MET A 139 16.24 -5.13 -7.68
CA MET A 139 14.90 -4.56 -7.85
C MET A 139 14.95 -3.03 -7.79
N GLY A 140 15.65 -2.46 -6.82
CA GLY A 140 15.73 -1.01 -6.66
C GLY A 140 16.38 -0.29 -7.86
N LYS A 141 17.42 -0.89 -8.45
CA LYS A 141 18.01 -0.36 -9.70
C LYS A 141 17.00 -0.35 -10.85
N GLU A 142 16.20 -1.42 -10.98
CA GLU A 142 15.20 -1.54 -12.02
C GLU A 142 14.06 -0.54 -11.82
N THR A 143 13.56 -0.38 -10.60
CA THR A 143 12.57 0.66 -10.25
C THR A 143 13.05 2.05 -10.66
N ILE A 144 14.27 2.44 -10.26
CA ILE A 144 14.84 3.76 -10.62
C ILE A 144 14.93 3.92 -12.15
N ARG A 145 15.40 2.88 -12.86
CA ARG A 145 15.53 2.90 -14.33
C ARG A 145 14.18 3.07 -15.02
N LEU A 146 13.15 2.36 -14.56
CA LEU A 146 11.81 2.43 -15.12
C LEU A 146 11.15 3.79 -14.82
N VAL A 147 11.20 4.26 -13.57
CA VAL A 147 10.65 5.57 -13.19
C VAL A 147 11.32 6.69 -13.99
N ALA A 148 12.65 6.71 -14.08
CA ALA A 148 13.38 7.72 -14.84
C ALA A 148 13.00 7.75 -16.33
N LYS A 149 12.70 6.58 -16.92
CA LYS A 149 12.31 6.47 -18.33
C LYS A 149 10.85 6.85 -18.58
N TYR A 150 9.92 6.37 -17.74
CA TYR A 150 8.50 6.39 -18.04
C TYR A 150 7.72 7.51 -17.33
N LEU A 151 8.23 8.07 -16.24
CA LEU A 151 7.56 9.19 -15.58
C LEU A 151 7.38 10.40 -16.52
N PRO A 152 8.39 10.88 -17.27
CA PRO A 152 8.19 12.00 -18.19
C PRO A 152 7.09 11.73 -19.23
N ILE A 153 7.03 10.50 -19.75
CA ILE A 153 6.03 10.07 -20.74
C ILE A 153 4.63 10.09 -20.14
N ALA A 154 4.45 9.58 -18.92
CA ALA A 154 3.16 9.59 -18.24
C ALA A 154 2.71 11.00 -17.83
N LEU A 155 3.64 11.95 -17.64
CA LEU A 155 3.29 13.35 -17.37
C LEU A 155 2.84 14.08 -18.64
N GLU A 156 3.46 13.81 -19.77
CA GLU A 156 3.07 14.37 -21.07
C GLU A 156 1.78 13.74 -21.61
N ASN A 157 1.65 12.41 -21.46
CA ASN A 157 0.50 11.64 -21.87
C ASN A 157 0.00 10.72 -20.73
N PRO A 158 -0.92 11.20 -19.87
CA PRO A 158 -1.43 10.45 -18.72
C PRO A 158 -2.12 9.11 -19.04
N LYS A 159 -2.49 8.88 -20.30
CA LYS A 159 -3.13 7.65 -20.78
C LYS A 159 -2.19 6.77 -21.63
N ASP A 160 -0.90 7.09 -21.66
CA ASP A 160 0.09 6.21 -22.30
C ASP A 160 0.12 4.85 -21.58
N SER A 161 -0.33 3.81 -22.27
CA SER A 161 -0.50 2.49 -21.67
C SER A 161 0.82 1.86 -21.24
N ALA A 162 1.89 2.09 -22.01
CA ALA A 162 3.21 1.56 -21.69
C ALA A 162 3.82 2.29 -20.49
N ALA A 163 3.72 3.63 -20.46
CA ALA A 163 4.23 4.41 -19.35
C ALA A 163 3.52 4.05 -18.04
N ARG A 164 2.19 3.93 -18.06
CA ARG A 164 1.41 3.49 -16.90
C ARG A 164 1.78 2.08 -16.47
N TYR A 165 1.86 1.13 -17.41
CA TYR A 165 2.28 -0.24 -17.10
C TYR A 165 3.64 -0.30 -16.39
N PHE A 166 4.66 0.37 -16.93
CA PHE A 166 6.00 0.31 -16.36
C PHE A 166 6.14 1.10 -15.05
N LEU A 167 5.35 2.16 -14.85
CA LEU A 167 5.30 2.83 -13.56
C LEU A 167 4.62 1.96 -12.50
N THR A 168 3.50 1.32 -12.83
CA THR A 168 2.82 0.36 -11.95
C THR A 168 3.74 -0.81 -11.60
N TYR A 169 4.42 -1.39 -12.59
CA TYR A 169 5.38 -2.48 -12.36
C TYR A 169 6.56 -2.06 -11.47
N ALA A 170 7.00 -0.81 -11.57
CA ALA A 170 8.13 -0.31 -10.79
C ALA A 170 7.80 -0.07 -9.31
N SER A 171 6.53 0.06 -8.94
CA SER A 171 6.09 0.41 -7.59
C SER A 171 5.75 -0.77 -6.68
N GLY A 172 5.64 -1.98 -7.24
CA GLY A 172 5.39 -3.22 -6.50
C GLY A 172 6.66 -4.00 -6.18
#